data_AF-A0A7K2XI73-F1
#
_entry.id   AF-A0A7K2XI73-F1
#
_cell.length_a   1.000
_cell.length_b   1.000
_cell.length_c   1.000
_cell.angle_alpha   90.00
_cell.angle_beta   90.00
_cell.angle_gamma   90.00
#
_symmetry.space_group_name_H-M   'P 1'
#
loop_
_entity.id
_entity.type
_entity.pdbx_description
1 polymer ?
#
loop_
_entity_poly.entity_id
_entity_poly.type
_entity_poly.pdbx_seq_one_letter_code
_entity_poly.pdbx_strand_id
1 'polypeptide(L)'
;VVLATPAGPAAALLAEHAPAAAGELGAVEYASMALVTLAFRRADVPDLPGSGFLVPPVDGHTIKASTFSSRKWGWVAEAAPDLFVLRTSVGRHGEEQQLHREDADLVAASLKD
;
A
#
# COMPACT_ATOMS: atom_id res chain seq x y z
N VAL A 1 -15.68 -21.65 -18.26
CA VAL A 1 -15.50 -20.21 -17.93
C VAL A 1 -14.71 -20.13 -16.64
N VAL A 2 -13.75 -19.21 -16.53
CA VAL A 2 -13.00 -18.93 -15.28
C VAL A 2 -13.18 -17.46 -14.95
N LEU A 3 -13.64 -17.15 -13.74
CA LEU A 3 -13.77 -15.78 -13.24
C LEU A 3 -12.55 -15.46 -12.38
N ALA A 4 -11.71 -14.53 -12.84
CA ALA A 4 -10.50 -14.07 -12.14
C ALA A 4 -10.65 -12.62 -11.61
N THR A 5 -11.88 -12.19 -11.37
CA THR A 5 -12.20 -10.87 -10.81
C THR A 5 -12.15 -10.91 -9.27
N PRO A 6 -12.06 -9.75 -8.59
CA PRO A 6 -12.25 -9.68 -7.14
C PRO A 6 -13.61 -10.25 -6.70
N ALA A 7 -13.75 -10.59 -5.42
CA ALA A 7 -14.88 -11.32 -4.85
C ALA A 7 -16.22 -10.58 -5.04
N GLY A 8 -16.27 -9.27 -4.78
CA GLY A 8 -17.48 -8.46 -4.99
C GLY A 8 -18.01 -8.49 -6.43
N PRO A 9 -17.19 -8.12 -7.45
CA PRO A 9 -17.57 -8.28 -8.85
C PRO A 9 -17.91 -9.72 -9.25
N ALA A 10 -17.18 -10.73 -8.74
CA ALA A 10 -17.50 -12.13 -9.00
C ALA A 10 -18.86 -12.54 -8.42
N ALA A 11 -19.19 -12.08 -7.20
CA ALA A 11 -20.48 -12.29 -6.57
C ALA A 11 -21.62 -11.68 -7.41
N ALA A 12 -21.44 -10.45 -7.89
CA ALA A 12 -22.42 -9.79 -8.75
C ALA A 12 -22.68 -10.56 -10.06
N LEU A 13 -21.63 -11.08 -10.70
CA LEU A 13 -21.75 -11.89 -11.92
C LEU A 13 -22.41 -13.26 -11.68
N LEU A 14 -22.24 -13.84 -10.49
CA LEU A 14 -22.78 -15.16 -10.13
C LEU A 14 -24.17 -15.09 -9.48
N ALA A 15 -24.69 -13.91 -9.17
CA ALA A 15 -25.90 -13.71 -8.38
C ALA A 15 -27.10 -14.53 -8.89
N GLU A 16 -27.31 -14.57 -10.21
CA GLU A 16 -28.45 -15.29 -10.83
C GLU A 16 -28.14 -16.76 -11.16
N HIS A 17 -26.87 -17.16 -11.17
CA HIS A 17 -26.43 -18.49 -11.62
C HIS A 17 -26.05 -19.42 -10.45
N ALA A 18 -25.52 -18.86 -9.36
CA ALA A 18 -25.08 -19.60 -8.18
C ALA A 18 -25.24 -18.73 -6.91
N PRO A 19 -26.48 -18.50 -6.43
CA PRO A 19 -26.74 -17.56 -5.33
C PRO A 19 -25.99 -17.87 -4.03
N ALA A 20 -25.83 -19.16 -3.70
CA ALA A 20 -25.08 -19.57 -2.52
C ALA A 20 -23.59 -19.16 -2.61
N ALA A 21 -22.95 -19.40 -3.76
CA ALA A 21 -21.56 -19.00 -3.98
C ALA A 21 -21.42 -17.47 -4.03
N ALA A 22 -22.37 -16.77 -4.64
CA ALA A 22 -22.41 -15.32 -4.66
C ALA A 22 -22.50 -14.73 -3.24
N GLY A 23 -23.30 -15.33 -2.36
CA GLY A 23 -23.41 -14.93 -0.95
C GLY A 23 -22.07 -15.02 -0.21
N GLU A 24 -21.39 -16.16 -0.32
CA GLU A 24 -20.07 -16.37 0.32
C GLU A 24 -19.01 -15.39 -0.22
N LEU A 25 -18.98 -15.17 -1.54
CA LEU A 25 -18.05 -14.21 -2.16
C LEU A 25 -18.36 -12.77 -1.74
N GLY A 26 -19.63 -12.41 -1.59
CA GLY A 26 -20.06 -11.08 -1.18
C GLY A 26 -19.69 -10.74 0.27
N ALA A 27 -19.47 -11.74 1.12
CA ALA A 27 -19.06 -11.55 2.51
C ALA A 27 -17.55 -11.30 2.69
N VAL A 28 -16.75 -11.40 1.62
CA VAL A 28 -15.30 -11.19 1.70
C VAL A 28 -15.00 -9.71 1.87
N GLU A 29 -14.53 -9.35 3.07
CA GLU A 29 -14.07 -8.00 3.38
C GLU A 29 -12.73 -7.69 2.70
N TYR A 30 -12.57 -6.45 2.27
CA TYR A 30 -11.34 -5.93 1.70
C TYR A 30 -10.65 -4.99 2.67
N ALA A 31 -9.33 -4.95 2.58
CA ALA A 31 -8.54 -3.91 3.21
C ALA A 31 -8.07 -2.95 2.12
N SER A 32 -8.50 -1.70 2.21
CA SER A 32 -8.04 -0.64 1.33
C SER A 32 -6.70 -0.09 1.83
N MET A 33 -5.90 0.43 0.90
CA MET A 33 -4.64 1.10 1.24
C MET A 33 -4.20 2.12 0.19
N ALA A 34 -3.41 3.08 0.63
CA ALA A 34 -2.68 4.01 -0.22
C ALA A 34 -1.18 3.71 -0.18
N LEU A 35 -0.51 4.01 -1.29
CA LEU A 35 0.94 3.93 -1.43
C LEU A 35 1.47 5.31 -1.79
N VAL A 36 2.39 5.82 -0.98
CA VAL A 36 3.04 7.11 -1.24
C VAL A 36 4.48 6.85 -1.60
N THR A 37 4.88 7.22 -2.81
CA THR A 37 6.27 7.12 -3.27
C THR A 37 6.97 8.43 -3.02
N LEU A 38 8.09 8.37 -2.30
CA LEU A 38 8.93 9.52 -1.98
C LEU A 38 10.31 9.32 -2.60
N ALA A 39 10.82 10.37 -3.22
CA ALA A 39 12.14 10.40 -3.82
C ALA A 39 12.96 11.53 -3.19
N PHE A 40 14.04 11.15 -2.52
CA PHE A 40 14.96 12.07 -1.89
C PHE A 40 16.27 12.11 -2.67
N ARG A 41 17.01 13.22 -2.62
CA ARG A 41 18.39 13.21 -3.11
C ARG A 41 19.19 12.23 -2.26
N ARG A 42 19.92 11.32 -2.91
CA ARG A 42 20.71 10.29 -2.22
C ARG A 42 21.74 10.91 -1.28
N ALA A 43 22.31 12.06 -1.65
CA ALA A 43 23.26 12.79 -0.82
C ALA A 43 22.68 13.31 0.51
N ASP A 44 21.36 13.44 0.61
CA ASP A 44 20.68 13.94 1.82
C ASP A 44 20.17 12.81 2.73
N VAL A 45 20.26 11.55 2.28
CA VAL A 45 19.74 10.40 3.02
C VAL A 45 20.91 9.64 3.67
N PRO A 46 20.87 9.37 4.99
CA PRO A 46 21.88 8.56 5.63
C PRO A 46 21.88 7.13 5.08
N ASP A 47 22.94 6.37 5.34
CA ASP A 47 22.95 4.98 4.91
C ASP A 47 21.93 4.14 5.72
N LEU A 48 20.76 3.89 5.12
CA LEU A 48 19.67 3.14 5.76
C LEU A 48 19.80 1.64 5.45
N PRO A 49 20.11 0.76 6.41
CA PRO A 49 20.27 -0.66 6.14
C PRO A 49 18.94 -1.34 5.80
N GLY A 50 19.03 -2.51 5.15
CA GLY A 50 17.87 -3.36 4.86
C GLY A 50 17.01 -2.89 3.69
N SER A 51 15.81 -3.47 3.59
CA SER A 51 14.88 -3.23 2.47
C SER A 51 13.69 -2.32 2.84
N GLY A 52 13.68 -1.81 4.07
CA GLY A 52 12.55 -1.10 4.66
C GLY A 52 12.22 -1.60 6.07
N PHE A 53 11.07 -1.18 6.59
CA PHE A 53 10.57 -1.54 7.92
C PHE A 53 9.04 -1.62 7.94
N LEU A 54 8.51 -2.32 8.94
CA LEU A 54 7.10 -2.38 9.28
C LEU A 54 6.86 -1.57 10.56
N VAL A 55 5.67 -1.00 10.69
CA VAL A 55 5.28 -0.20 11.85
C VAL A 55 4.09 -0.88 12.54
N PRO A 56 4.25 -1.32 13.81
CA PRO A 56 3.16 -1.85 14.61
C PRO A 56 2.01 -0.85 14.79
N PRO A 57 0.74 -1.30 14.77
CA PRO A 57 -0.42 -0.44 15.04
C PRO A 57 -0.35 0.32 16.37
N VAL A 58 0.27 -0.28 17.38
CA VAL A 58 0.36 0.27 18.75
C VAL A 58 1.25 1.51 18.85
N ASP A 59 2.09 1.76 17.86
CA ASP A 59 3.03 2.89 17.87
C ASP A 59 2.37 4.21 17.42
N GLY A 60 1.11 4.17 16.98
CA GLY A 60 0.31 5.37 16.69
C GLY A 60 0.68 6.11 15.40
N HIS A 61 1.52 5.52 14.55
CA HIS A 61 1.88 6.06 13.25
C HIS A 61 0.78 5.86 12.20
N THR A 62 0.75 6.78 11.23
CA THR A 62 -0.15 6.73 10.07
C THR A 62 0.35 5.70 9.05
N ILE A 63 1.66 5.66 8.78
CA ILE A 63 2.25 4.63 7.93
C ILE A 63 2.26 3.28 8.66
N LYS A 64 2.03 2.19 7.94
CA LYS A 64 2.20 0.82 8.45
C LYS A 64 3.51 0.15 8.02
N ALA A 65 4.18 0.73 7.02
CA ALA A 65 5.45 0.25 6.52
C ALA A 65 6.10 1.29 5.61
N SER A 66 7.42 1.20 5.49
CA SER A 66 8.22 1.84 4.45
C SER A 66 9.07 0.80 3.74
N THR A 67 9.08 0.81 2.41
CA THR A 67 9.95 -0.02 1.57
C THR A 67 11.00 0.87 0.92
N PHE A 68 12.27 0.54 1.09
CA PHE A 68 13.39 1.24 0.44
C PHE A 68 13.60 0.68 -0.96
N SER A 69 12.80 1.13 -1.91
CA SER A 69 12.73 0.59 -3.28
C SER A 69 14.08 0.57 -3.97
N SER A 70 14.85 1.66 -3.91
CA SER A 70 16.18 1.72 -4.53
C SER A 70 17.23 0.83 -3.85
N ARG A 71 16.98 0.34 -2.62
CA ARG A 71 17.83 -0.68 -1.98
C ARG A 71 17.39 -2.10 -2.29
N LYS A 72 16.08 -2.32 -2.36
CA LYS A 72 15.50 -3.65 -2.58
C LYS A 72 15.65 -4.12 -4.02
N TRP A 73 15.61 -3.20 -4.98
CA TRP A 73 15.67 -3.52 -6.41
C TRP A 73 16.75 -2.70 -7.10
N GLY A 74 17.83 -3.37 -7.53
CA GLY A 74 18.98 -2.72 -8.17
C GLY A 74 18.61 -1.85 -9.37
N TRP A 75 17.68 -2.32 -10.20
CA TRP A 75 17.20 -1.58 -11.38
C TRP A 75 16.56 -0.22 -11.02
N VAL A 76 16.00 -0.05 -9.81
CA VAL A 76 15.45 1.24 -9.35
C VAL A 76 16.59 2.22 -9.03
N ALA A 77 17.67 1.73 -8.39
CA ALA A 77 18.85 2.55 -8.14
C ALA A 77 19.58 2.91 -9.45
N GLU A 78 19.65 1.99 -10.40
CA GLU A 78 20.27 2.22 -11.70
C GLU A 78 19.48 3.25 -12.53
N ALA A 79 18.14 3.21 -12.48
CA ALA A 79 17.29 4.16 -13.19
C ALA A 79 17.34 5.59 -12.60
N ALA A 80 17.66 5.73 -11.32
CA ALA A 80 17.72 7.01 -10.63
C ALA A 80 18.91 7.05 -9.65
N PRO A 81 20.16 7.12 -10.15
CA PRO A 81 21.36 6.96 -9.34
C PRO A 81 21.49 8.04 -8.26
N ASP A 82 21.05 9.26 -8.54
CA ASP A 82 21.13 10.40 -7.62
C ASP A 82 19.96 10.45 -6.61
N LEU A 83 18.99 9.54 -6.72
CA LEU A 83 17.81 9.51 -5.85
C LEU A 83 17.78 8.27 -4.97
N PHE A 84 17.34 8.44 -3.73
CA PHE A 84 16.88 7.38 -2.86
C PHE A 84 15.35 7.33 -2.93
N VAL A 85 14.81 6.23 -3.44
CA VAL A 85 13.37 6.05 -3.63
C VAL A 85 12.84 5.10 -2.58
N LEU A 86 11.84 5.55 -1.82
CA LEU A 86 11.11 4.73 -0.87
C LEU A 86 9.60 4.82 -1.10
N ARG A 87 8.87 3.85 -0.57
CA ARG A 87 7.41 3.81 -0.63
C ARG A 87 6.85 3.56 0.76
N THR A 88 6.05 4.48 1.28
CA THR A 88 5.26 4.25 2.47
C THR A 88 3.92 3.65 2.11
N SER A 89 3.29 2.99 3.07
CA SER A 89 1.94 2.46 2.94
C SER A 89 1.06 2.95 4.07
N VAL A 90 -0.15 3.38 3.72
CA VAL A 90 -1.15 3.93 4.65
C VAL A 90 -2.44 3.14 4.50
N GLY A 91 -3.18 2.97 5.58
CA GLY A 91 -4.43 2.20 5.60
C GLY A 91 -4.21 0.72 5.86
N ARG A 92 -5.12 0.14 6.62
CA ARG A 92 -5.17 -1.28 7.02
C ARG A 92 -6.64 -1.67 7.17
N HIS A 93 -6.91 -2.98 7.29
CA HIS A 93 -8.27 -3.45 7.52
C HIS A 93 -8.85 -2.75 8.77
N GLY A 94 -10.05 -2.18 8.64
CA GLY A 94 -10.69 -1.40 9.71
C GLY A 94 -10.14 0.03 9.91
N GLU A 95 -9.15 0.48 9.12
CA GLU A 95 -8.57 1.83 9.22
C GLU A 95 -8.52 2.56 7.87
N GLU A 96 -9.62 2.52 7.12
CA GLU A 96 -9.68 3.10 5.79
C GLU A 96 -9.92 4.63 5.80
N GLN A 97 -10.25 5.22 6.96
CA GLN A 97 -10.50 6.65 7.11
C GLN A 97 -9.31 7.51 6.68
N GLN A 98 -8.09 6.98 6.80
CA GLN A 98 -6.88 7.68 6.36
C GLN A 98 -6.86 7.89 4.85
N LEU A 99 -7.54 7.04 4.10
CA LEU A 99 -7.56 7.04 2.62
C LEU A 99 -8.52 8.06 2.04
N HIS A 100 -9.35 8.70 2.87
CA HIS A 100 -10.21 9.82 2.46
C HIS A 100 -9.49 11.16 2.48
N ARG A 101 -8.22 11.18 2.90
CA ARG A 101 -7.37 12.36 2.86
C ARG A 101 -6.95 12.67 1.42
N GLU A 102 -6.74 13.95 1.15
CA GLU A 102 -6.13 14.39 -0.11
C GLU A 102 -4.67 13.92 -0.20
N ASP A 103 -4.17 13.79 -1.42
CA ASP A 103 -2.81 13.31 -1.68
C ASP A 103 -1.74 14.11 -0.92
N ALA A 104 -1.90 15.43 -0.82
CA ALA A 104 -0.97 16.29 -0.10
C ALA A 104 -0.89 15.95 1.40
N ASP A 105 -2.03 15.59 2.01
CA ASP A 105 -2.09 15.21 3.42
C ASP A 105 -1.50 13.83 3.66
N LEU A 106 -1.66 12.90 2.71
CA LEU A 106 -1.01 11.58 2.74
C LEU A 106 0.51 11.68 2.61
N VAL A 107 0.99 12.57 1.74
CA VAL A 107 2.41 12.88 1.59
C VAL A 107 2.95 13.51 2.87
N ALA A 108 2.27 14.51 3.43
CA ALA A 108 2.69 15.16 4.67
C ALA A 108 2.74 14.19 5.84
N ALA A 109 1.74 13.30 5.98
CA ALA A 109 1.75 12.25 7.00
C ALA A 109 2.91 11.27 6.80
N SER A 110 3.17 10.84 5.55
CA SER A 110 4.26 9.93 5.22
C SER A 110 5.67 10.52 5.41
N LEU A 111 5.81 11.85 5.32
CA LEU A 111 7.08 12.54 5.59
C LEU A 111 7.30 12.78 7.10
N LYS A 112 6.21 12.87 7.86
CA LYS A 112 6.25 13.08 9.31
C LYS A 112 6.62 11.81 10.06
N ASP A 113 6.09 10.67 9.63
CA ASP A 113 6.39 9.34 10.17
C ASP A 113 7.73 8.79 9.63
#